data_AF-A0A9E6WGB8-F1
#
_entry.id   AF-A0A9E6WGB8-F1
#
_cell.length_a   1.000
_cell.length_b   1.000
_cell.length_c   1.000
_cell.angle_alpha   90.00
_cell.angle_beta   90.00
_cell.angle_gamma   90.00
#
_symmetry.space_group_name_H-M   'P 1'
#
loop_
_entity.id
_entity.type
_entity.pdbx_description
1 polymer ?
#
loop_
_entity_poly.entity_id
_entity_poly.type
_entity_poly.pdbx_seq_one_letter_code
_entity_poly.pdbx_strand_id
1 'polypeptide(L)' 'MRRLLVAAALSLAVALPVHAVQPDEILDDPVLEKRARELSKGLRCLVCRNESID' A
#
# COMPACT_ATOMS: atom_id res chain seq x y z
N MET A 1 -22.59 -24.07 -7.83
CA MET A 1 -23.28 -22.79 -8.11
C MET A 1 -23.67 -22.05 -6.83
N ARG A 2 -24.67 -22.48 -6.04
CA ARG A 2 -25.15 -21.75 -4.85
C ARG A 2 -24.09 -21.49 -3.77
N ARG A 3 -23.18 -22.44 -3.51
CA ARG A 3 -22.05 -22.25 -2.58
C ARG A 3 -21.05 -21.19 -3.04
N LEU A 4 -20.81 -21.09 -4.35
CA LEU A 4 -19.91 -20.09 -4.94
C LEU A 4 -20.51 -18.69 -4.81
N LEU A 5 -21.83 -18.55 -5.01
CA LEU A 5 -22.53 -17.28 -4.83
C LEU A 5 -22.48 -16.81 -3.37
N VAL A 6 -22.65 -17.72 -2.41
CA VAL A 6 -22.53 -17.40 -0.98
C VAL A 6 -21.10 -16.98 -0.63
N ALA A 7 -20.08 -17.69 -1.14
CA ALA A 7 -18.68 -17.32 -0.91
C ALA A 7 -18.34 -15.95 -1.51
N ALA A 8 -18.79 -15.67 -2.75
CA ALA A 8 -18.58 -14.39 -3.41
C ALA A 8 -19.27 -13.23 -2.67
N ALA A 9 -20.52 -13.42 -2.22
CA ALA A 9 -21.24 -12.42 -1.43
C ALA A 9 -20.53 -12.14 -0.09
N LEU A 10 -20.00 -13.19 0.56
CA LEU A 10 -19.25 -13.03 1.80
C LEU A 10 -17.93 -12.27 1.60
N SER A 11 -17.20 -12.55 0.52
CA SER A 11 -15.97 -11.80 0.19
C SER A 11 -16.25 -10.33 -0.10
N LEU A 12 -17.36 -10.03 -0.78
CA LEU A 12 -17.75 -8.64 -1.08
C LEU A 12 -18.16 -7.88 0.18
N ALA A 13 -18.77 -8.56 1.16
CA ALA A 13 -19.19 -7.95 2.42
C ALA A 13 -18.01 -7.50 3.30
N VAL A 14 -16.81 -8.06 3.11
CA VAL A 14 -15.60 -7.73 3.91
C VAL A 14 -14.63 -6.82 3.13
N ALA A 15 -14.94 -6.49 1.88
CA ALA A 15 -14.13 -5.60 1.06
C ALA A 15 -14.29 -4.13 1.50
N LEU A 16 -13.62 -3.75 2.60
CA LEU A 16 -13.57 -2.38 3.10
C LEU A 16 -12.42 -1.60 2.43
N PRO A 17 -12.57 -0.28 2.22
CA PRO A 17 -11.48 0.54 1.72
C PRO A 17 -10.33 0.60 2.73
N VAL A 18 -9.13 0.24 2.30
CA VAL A 18 -7.89 0.49 3.04
C VAL A 18 -7.25 1.75 2.47
N HIS A 19 -6.83 2.67 3.34
CA HIS A 19 -6.13 3.88 2.92
C HIS A 19 -4.64 3.56 2.81
N ALA A 20 -4.02 3.94 1.70
CA ALA A 20 -2.59 3.83 1.51
C ALA A 20 -1.87 4.97 2.25
N VAL A 21 -0.65 4.71 2.72
CA VAL A 21 0.18 5.72 3.37
C VAL A 21 0.58 6.82 2.37
N GLN A 22 0.55 8.07 2.79
CA GLN A 22 1.06 9.22 2.03
C GLN A 22 2.58 9.35 2.20
N PRO A 23 3.29 10.00 1.25
CA PRO A 23 4.75 10.18 1.33
C PRO A 23 5.21 11.01 2.55
N ASP A 24 4.38 11.93 3.01
CA ASP A 24 4.62 12.81 4.16
C ASP A 24 4.20 12.19 5.51
N GLU A 25 3.51 11.05 5.48
CA GLU A 25 3.14 10.30 6.68
C GLU A 25 4.31 9.45 7.20
N ILE A 26 4.41 9.35 8.52
CA ILE A 26 5.39 8.48 9.20
C ILE A 26 4.65 7.25 9.72
N LEU A 27 5.15 6.05 9.41
CA LEU A 27 4.53 4.81 9.90
C LEU A 27 4.66 4.68 11.43
N ASP A 28 3.58 4.21 12.06
CA ASP A 28 3.54 4.00 13.52
C ASP A 28 4.59 3.00 14.02
N ASP A 29 4.90 1.97 13.22
CA ASP A 29 5.95 1.00 13.54
C ASP A 29 7.31 1.53 13.02
N PRO A 30 8.26 1.87 13.92
CA PRO A 30 9.55 2.43 13.52
C PRO A 30 10.41 1.47 12.71
N VAL A 31 10.21 0.16 12.85
CA VAL A 31 10.91 -0.85 12.03
C VAL A 31 10.38 -0.82 10.60
N LEU A 32 9.06 -0.70 10.44
CA LEU A 32 8.44 -0.58 9.12
C LEU A 32 8.79 0.76 8.45
N GLU A 33 8.81 1.85 9.20
CA GLU A 33 9.24 3.17 8.72
C GLU A 33 10.67 3.14 8.19
N LYS A 34 11.61 2.59 8.98
CA LYS A 34 13.00 2.46 8.56
C LYS A 34 13.12 1.63 7.28
N ARG A 35 12.38 0.53 7.18
CA ARG A 35 12.34 -0.30 5.98
C ARG A 35 11.79 0.48 4.78
N ALA A 36 10.73 1.26 4.95
CA ALA A 36 10.15 2.08 3.90
C ALA A 36 11.17 3.08 3.35
N ARG A 37 11.87 3.82 4.21
CA ARG A 37 12.93 4.77 3.81
C ARG A 37 14.09 4.11 3.07
N GLU A 38 14.51 2.92 3.50
CA GLU A 38 15.55 2.17 2.77
C GLU A 38 15.08 1.74 1.37
N LEU A 39 13.81 1.37 1.21
CA LEU A 39 13.25 1.06 -0.11
C LEU A 39 13.14 2.30 -0.99
N SER A 40 12.68 3.44 -0.45
CA SER A 40 12.52 4.70 -1.20
C SER A 40 13.81 5.18 -1.86
N LYS A 41 14.97 5.00 -1.20
CA LYS A 41 16.30 5.32 -1.77
C LYS A 41 16.58 4.63 -3.11
N GLY A 42 16.04 3.42 -3.30
CA GLY A 42 16.21 2.63 -4.54
C GLY A 42 15.23 2.97 -5.64
N LEU A 43 14.13 3.67 -5.31
CA LEU A 43 13.06 3.99 -6.23
C LEU A 43 13.24 5.37 -6.87
N ARG A 44 12.75 5.54 -8.10
CA ARG A 44 12.90 6.77 -8.88
C ARG A 44 11.61 7.18 -9.55
N CYS A 45 11.35 8.48 -9.58
CA CYS A 45 10.17 9.04 -10.24
C CYS A 45 10.42 9.18 -11.75
N LEU A 46 9.74 8.36 -12.57
CA LEU A 46 9.88 8.39 -14.03
C LEU A 46 9.33 9.68 -14.67
N VAL A 47 8.34 10.31 -14.03
CA VAL A 47 7.77 11.58 -14.51
C VAL A 47 8.57 12.80 -14.03
N CYS A 48 9.27 12.67 -12.89
CA CYS A 48 10.10 13.71 -12.28
C CYS A 48 11.58 13.56 -12.71
N ARG A 49 11.84 13.24 -13.98
CA ARG A 49 13.21 13.15 -14.53
C ARG A 49 14.17 12.25 -13.73
N ASN A 50 13.69 11.10 -13.25
CA ASN A 50 14.49 10.12 -12.49
C ASN A 50 15.02 10.63 -11.14
N GLU A 51 14.31 11.57 -10.53
CA GLU A 51 14.56 12.04 -9.17
C GLU A 51 14.26 10.95 -8.12
N SER A 52 14.83 11.13 -6.93
CA SER A 52 14.51 10.31 -5.75
C SER A 52 13.03 10.47 -5.37
N ILE A 53 12.40 9.42 -4.82
CA ILE A 53 11.03 9.49 -4.28
C ILE A 53 10.97 9.56 -2.75
N ASP A 54 12.13 9.59 -2.10
CA ASP A 54 12.24 9.88 -0.67
C ASP A 54 11.97 11.36 -0.38
#